data_AF-A0A9E6W915-F1
#
_entry.id   AF-A0A9E6W915-F1
#
_cell.length_a   1.000
_cell.length_b   1.000
_cell.length_c   1.000
_cell.angle_alpha   90.00
_cell.angle_beta   90.00
_cell.angle_gamma   90.00
#
_symmetry.space_group_name_H-M   'P 1'
#
loop_
_entity.id
_entity.type
_entity.pdbx_description
1 polymer ?
#
loop_
_entity_poly.entity_id
_entity_poly.type
_entity_poly.pdbx_seq_one_letter_code
_entity_poly.pdbx_strand_id
1 'polypeptide(L)'
;MSDNDKNLKEMWAKAEGFMETTSYESKTIEQFISKRSTSTAAYIKKMIFLDIALKSLGVIILGIDIFLYYGTINVISVCVAGIALLIVLVLFQFKLLNQFAQIADYGQTPKDKLASMLTYLRNRFYTTLLAISSTYLFIFISGSLLYFYATYGHVRPLDGQDIIVFSIFILIGIVFNFIVNYKQVAYQIKHIEACLSDLNDNTLPLVLSNIETQRKLDRTYKILLMLVLVIGFVLLIAIFKNIGFLIR
;
A
#
# COMPACT_ATOMS: atom_id res chain seq x y z
N MET A 1 37.01 57.87 12.51
CA MET A 1 36.00 56.88 12.06
C MET A 1 36.57 55.53 12.41
N SER A 2 36.12 54.94 13.53
CA SER A 2 36.77 53.75 14.11
C SER A 2 36.43 52.50 13.28
N ASP A 3 37.34 51.53 13.24
CA ASP A 3 37.20 50.27 12.50
C ASP A 3 35.87 49.53 12.76
N ASN A 4 35.24 49.81 13.90
CA ASN A 4 33.96 49.22 14.31
C ASN A 4 32.77 49.71 13.46
N ASP A 5 32.77 50.96 13.01
CA ASP A 5 31.72 51.49 12.13
C ASP A 5 31.79 50.88 10.73
N LYS A 6 32.99 50.55 10.28
CA LYS A 6 33.21 49.92 8.97
C LYS A 6 32.71 48.48 8.97
N ASN A 7 32.96 47.77 10.07
CA ASN A 7 32.51 46.39 10.28
C ASN A 7 30.98 46.32 10.43
N LEU A 8 30.37 47.26 11.16
CA LEU A 8 28.91 47.36 11.25
C LEU A 8 28.26 47.66 9.89
N LYS A 9 28.88 48.52 9.07
CA LYS A 9 28.38 48.85 7.73
C LYS A 9 28.53 47.69 6.74
N GLU A 10 29.60 46.89 6.85
CA GLU A 10 29.76 45.65 6.08
C GLU A 10 28.83 44.53 6.54
N MET A 11 28.57 44.42 7.85
CA MET A 11 27.57 43.51 8.40
C MET A 11 26.16 43.90 7.99
N TRP A 12 25.83 45.20 7.98
CA TRP A 12 24.57 45.72 7.46
C TRP A 12 24.44 45.52 5.95
N ALA A 13 25.48 45.76 5.15
CA ALA A 13 25.46 45.50 3.72
C ALA A 13 25.35 43.99 3.39
N LYS A 14 25.96 43.12 4.21
CA LYS A 14 25.73 41.67 4.12
C LYS A 14 24.31 41.30 4.53
N ALA A 15 23.77 41.89 5.60
CA ALA A 15 22.40 41.65 6.03
C ALA A 15 21.37 42.19 5.04
N GLU A 16 21.66 43.29 4.33
CA GLU A 16 20.88 43.83 3.22
C GLU A 16 20.99 42.92 1.98
N GLY A 17 22.17 42.37 1.69
CA GLY A 17 22.33 41.32 0.67
C GLY A 17 21.58 40.04 1.03
N PHE A 18 21.53 39.67 2.32
CA PHE A 18 20.73 38.56 2.81
C PHE A 18 19.22 38.89 2.86
N MET A 19 18.85 40.15 3.09
CA MET A 19 17.47 40.65 3.05
C MET A 19 16.96 40.85 1.60
N GLU A 20 17.83 41.11 0.63
CA GLU A 20 17.51 41.01 -0.80
C GLU A 20 17.43 39.54 -1.25
N THR A 21 18.10 38.61 -0.56
CA THR A 21 17.83 37.17 -0.69
C THR A 21 16.63 36.67 0.13
N THR A 22 15.82 37.55 0.73
CA THR A 22 14.49 37.15 1.25
C THR A 22 13.49 36.84 0.14
N SER A 23 13.92 36.88 -1.12
CA SER A 23 13.48 35.88 -2.09
C SER A 23 14.24 34.57 -1.79
N TYR A 24 13.77 33.81 -0.80
CA TYR A 24 13.92 32.36 -0.83
C TYR A 24 13.33 31.96 -2.19
N GLU A 25 14.20 31.81 -3.21
CA GLU A 25 13.80 31.84 -4.62
C GLU A 25 12.59 30.95 -4.78
N SER A 26 11.43 31.53 -5.11
CA SER A 26 10.19 30.77 -5.22
C SER A 26 10.39 29.56 -6.13
N LYS A 27 11.26 29.72 -7.14
CA LYS A 27 11.75 28.68 -8.06
C LYS A 27 12.46 27.51 -7.37
N THR A 28 13.25 27.77 -6.33
CA THR A 28 14.01 26.75 -5.56
C THR A 28 13.10 26.01 -4.57
N ILE A 29 12.16 26.73 -3.92
CA ILE A 29 11.09 26.13 -3.11
C ILE A 29 10.18 25.26 -3.99
N GLU A 30 9.76 25.77 -5.14
CA GLU A 30 8.86 25.08 -6.06
C GLU A 30 9.52 23.84 -6.69
N GLN A 31 10.82 23.93 -7.00
CA GLN A 31 11.63 22.77 -7.41
C GLN A 31 11.76 21.72 -6.30
N PHE A 32 11.97 22.14 -5.05
CA PHE A 32 12.04 21.22 -3.92
C PHE A 32 10.71 20.49 -3.69
N ILE A 33 9.59 21.22 -3.73
CA ILE A 33 8.23 20.65 -3.60
C ILE A 33 7.93 19.71 -4.76
N SER A 34 8.26 20.09 -6.00
CA SER A 34 8.07 19.26 -7.19
C SER A 34 8.86 17.94 -7.08
N LYS A 35 10.15 18.01 -6.71
CA LYS A 35 10.99 16.82 -6.46
C LYS A 35 10.40 15.94 -5.34
N ARG A 36 9.82 16.56 -4.30
CA ARG A 36 9.26 15.81 -3.17
C ARG A 36 7.93 15.14 -3.54
N SER A 37 7.02 15.87 -4.17
CA SER A 37 5.75 15.35 -4.69
C SER A 37 5.97 14.14 -5.59
N THR A 38 6.89 14.26 -6.55
CA THR A 38 7.24 13.18 -7.47
C THR A 38 7.88 11.99 -6.76
N SER A 39 8.75 12.23 -5.78
CA SER A 39 9.36 11.17 -4.96
C SER A 39 8.33 10.39 -4.15
N THR A 40 7.41 11.06 -3.44
CA THR A 40 6.39 10.37 -2.65
C THR A 40 5.39 9.65 -3.57
N ALA A 41 4.98 10.28 -4.69
CA ALA A 41 4.11 9.64 -5.67
C ALA A 41 4.76 8.39 -6.28
N ALA A 42 6.04 8.46 -6.63
CA ALA A 42 6.80 7.31 -7.13
C ALA A 42 6.91 6.20 -6.09
N TYR A 43 7.11 6.54 -4.81
CA TYR A 43 7.14 5.57 -3.72
C TYR A 43 5.81 4.82 -3.58
N ILE A 44 4.67 5.53 -3.54
CA ILE A 44 3.33 4.91 -3.45
C ILE A 44 3.02 4.07 -4.69
N LYS A 45 3.34 4.58 -5.89
CA LYS A 45 3.18 3.82 -7.15
C LYS A 45 4.02 2.54 -7.12
N LYS A 46 5.29 2.61 -6.69
CA LYS A 46 6.18 1.45 -6.59
C LYS A 46 5.68 0.42 -5.57
N MET A 47 5.17 0.87 -4.42
CA MET A 47 4.60 0.00 -3.40
C MET A 47 3.39 -0.79 -3.93
N ILE A 48 2.46 -0.11 -4.60
CA ILE A 48 1.28 -0.77 -5.21
C ILE A 48 1.71 -1.70 -6.35
N PHE A 49 2.66 -1.27 -7.19
CA PHE A 49 3.16 -2.08 -8.31
C PHE A 49 3.85 -3.37 -7.83
N LEU A 50 4.67 -3.28 -6.79
CA LEU A 50 5.34 -4.45 -6.20
C LEU A 50 4.32 -5.45 -5.66
N ASP A 51 3.26 -4.97 -5.02
CA ASP A 51 2.20 -5.84 -4.50
C ASP A 51 1.34 -6.47 -5.62
N ILE A 52 1.06 -5.75 -6.71
CA ILE A 52 0.47 -6.33 -7.93
C ILE A 52 1.39 -7.43 -8.49
N ALA A 53 2.70 -7.19 -8.55
CA ALA A 53 3.65 -8.18 -9.02
C ALA A 53 3.66 -9.45 -8.13
N LEU A 54 3.61 -9.28 -6.80
CA LEU A 54 3.48 -10.41 -5.87
C LEU A 54 2.16 -11.17 -6.08
N LYS A 55 1.03 -10.50 -6.24
CA LYS A 55 -0.26 -11.16 -6.53
C LYS A 55 -0.20 -11.95 -7.83
N SER A 56 0.38 -11.37 -8.89
CA SER A 56 0.56 -12.05 -10.18
C SER A 56 1.44 -13.29 -10.04
N LEU A 57 2.51 -13.21 -9.24
CA LEU A 57 3.34 -14.36 -8.91
C LEU A 57 2.54 -15.44 -8.14
N GLY A 58 1.69 -15.04 -7.19
CA GLY A 58 0.76 -15.95 -6.51
C GLY A 58 -0.20 -16.65 -7.47
N VAL A 59 -0.76 -15.94 -8.47
CA VAL A 59 -1.60 -16.55 -9.51
C VAL A 59 -0.83 -17.61 -10.30
N ILE A 60 0.42 -17.33 -10.67
CA ILE A 60 1.26 -18.29 -11.40
C ILE A 60 1.51 -19.54 -10.56
N ILE A 61 1.88 -19.38 -9.28
CA ILE A 61 2.13 -20.52 -8.39
C ILE A 61 0.85 -21.35 -8.21
N LEU A 62 -0.31 -20.71 -7.97
CA LEU A 62 -1.57 -21.44 -7.88
C LEU A 62 -1.93 -22.18 -9.17
N GLY A 63 -1.57 -21.62 -10.34
CA GLY A 63 -1.70 -22.31 -11.62
C GLY A 63 -0.82 -23.56 -11.73
N ILE A 64 0.40 -23.48 -11.20
CA ILE A 64 1.30 -24.65 -11.08
C ILE A 64 0.69 -25.67 -10.12
N ASP A 65 0.17 -25.24 -8.95
CA ASP A 65 -0.45 -26.14 -7.98
C ASP A 65 -1.65 -26.91 -8.57
N ILE A 66 -2.45 -26.29 -9.44
CA ILE A 66 -3.54 -26.98 -10.16
C ILE A 66 -3.00 -28.13 -11.00
N PHE A 67 -1.87 -27.93 -11.68
CA PHE A 67 -1.24 -28.95 -12.50
C PHE A 67 -0.63 -30.06 -11.65
N LEU A 68 0.08 -29.70 -10.57
CA LEU A 68 0.73 -30.67 -9.68
C LEU A 68 -0.29 -31.55 -8.94
N TYR A 69 -1.42 -30.97 -8.52
CA TYR A 69 -2.48 -31.68 -7.78
C TYR A 69 -3.63 -32.14 -8.68
N TYR A 70 -3.37 -32.36 -9.97
CA TYR A 70 -4.38 -32.83 -10.91
C TYR A 70 -5.07 -34.11 -10.41
N GLY A 71 -6.41 -34.11 -10.40
CA GLY A 71 -7.24 -35.18 -9.83
C GLY A 71 -7.70 -34.94 -8.39
N THR A 72 -7.12 -33.98 -7.66
CA THR A 72 -7.58 -33.61 -6.31
C THR A 72 -8.56 -32.44 -6.36
N ILE A 73 -9.85 -32.73 -6.49
CA ILE A 73 -10.92 -31.73 -6.69
C ILE A 73 -10.88 -30.60 -5.65
N ASN A 74 -10.63 -30.93 -4.38
CA ASN A 74 -10.58 -29.94 -3.30
C ASN A 74 -9.46 -28.90 -3.52
N VAL A 75 -8.24 -29.35 -3.83
CA VAL A 75 -7.08 -28.47 -4.05
C VAL A 75 -7.32 -27.60 -5.28
N ILE A 76 -7.77 -28.21 -6.38
CA ILE A 76 -8.08 -27.51 -7.62
C ILE A 76 -9.14 -26.42 -7.38
N SER A 77 -10.21 -26.74 -6.64
CA SER A 77 -11.28 -25.78 -6.35
C SER A 77 -10.76 -24.55 -5.59
N VAL A 78 -9.84 -24.75 -4.65
CA VAL A 78 -9.28 -23.65 -3.87
C VAL A 78 -8.26 -22.84 -4.68
N CYS A 79 -7.44 -23.49 -5.49
CA CYS A 79 -6.54 -22.77 -6.39
C CYS A 79 -7.33 -21.92 -7.39
N VAL A 80 -8.41 -22.45 -7.98
CA VAL A 80 -9.28 -21.69 -8.91
C VAL A 80 -9.97 -20.52 -8.20
N ALA A 81 -10.52 -20.75 -7.00
CA ALA A 81 -11.14 -19.68 -6.21
C ALA A 81 -10.11 -18.62 -5.78
N GLY A 82 -8.91 -19.04 -5.39
CA GLY A 82 -7.79 -18.17 -5.04
C GLY A 82 -7.34 -17.30 -6.22
N ILE A 83 -7.21 -17.89 -7.41
CA ILE A 83 -6.91 -17.16 -8.65
C ILE A 83 -8.02 -16.13 -8.95
N ALA A 84 -9.29 -16.52 -8.88
CA ALA A 84 -10.41 -15.61 -9.11
C ALA A 84 -10.39 -14.41 -8.15
N LEU A 85 -10.15 -14.65 -6.85
CA LEU A 85 -10.02 -13.60 -5.85
C LEU A 85 -8.80 -12.70 -6.10
N LEU A 86 -7.65 -13.28 -6.44
CA LEU A 86 -6.44 -12.52 -6.76
C LEU A 86 -6.64 -11.62 -7.98
N ILE A 87 -7.30 -12.10 -9.03
CA ILE A 87 -7.63 -11.28 -10.21
C ILE A 87 -8.49 -10.08 -9.81
N VAL A 88 -9.54 -10.29 -9.01
CA VAL A 88 -10.39 -9.20 -8.51
C VAL A 88 -9.59 -8.19 -7.70
N LEU A 89 -8.70 -8.65 -6.82
CA LEU A 89 -7.83 -7.77 -6.03
C LEU A 89 -6.84 -6.99 -6.91
N VAL A 90 -6.27 -7.61 -7.93
CA VAL A 90 -5.37 -6.95 -8.90
C VAL A 90 -6.12 -5.86 -9.66
N LEU A 91 -7.31 -6.16 -10.19
CA LEU A 91 -8.14 -5.17 -10.89
C LEU A 91 -8.52 -4.00 -9.98
N PHE A 92 -8.86 -4.29 -8.72
CA PHE A 92 -9.13 -3.28 -7.70
C PHE A 92 -7.92 -2.36 -7.47
N GLN A 93 -6.72 -2.93 -7.32
CA GLN A 93 -5.50 -2.15 -7.11
C GLN A 93 -5.07 -1.36 -8.35
N PHE A 94 -5.26 -1.89 -9.55
CA PHE A 94 -5.06 -1.14 -10.79
C PHE A 94 -5.98 0.08 -10.86
N LYS A 95 -7.25 -0.07 -10.50
CA LYS A 95 -8.20 1.05 -10.46
C LYS A 95 -7.75 2.12 -9.47
N LEU A 96 -7.30 1.72 -8.28
CA LEU A 96 -6.76 2.65 -7.28
C LEU A 96 -5.47 3.34 -7.76
N LEU A 97 -4.56 2.60 -8.38
CA LEU A 97 -3.32 3.14 -8.92
C LEU A 97 -3.59 4.18 -10.01
N ASN A 98 -4.53 3.90 -10.91
CA ASN A 98 -4.89 4.82 -11.97
C ASN A 98 -5.54 6.10 -11.41
N GLN A 99 -6.43 5.95 -10.42
CA GLN A 99 -7.00 7.10 -9.72
C GLN A 99 -5.94 7.91 -8.98
N PHE A 100 -4.98 7.27 -8.33
CA PHE A 100 -3.87 7.94 -7.67
C PHE A 100 -2.97 8.68 -8.67
N ALA A 101 -2.66 8.06 -9.80
CA ALA A 101 -1.87 8.68 -10.87
C ALA A 101 -2.57 9.93 -11.41
N GLN A 102 -3.87 9.84 -11.70
CA GLN A 102 -4.67 10.99 -12.13
C GLN A 102 -4.65 12.12 -11.09
N ILE A 103 -4.84 11.82 -9.80
CA ILE A 103 -4.84 12.83 -8.73
C ILE A 103 -3.46 13.47 -8.54
N ALA A 104 -2.38 12.68 -8.67
CA ALA A 104 -1.01 13.20 -8.58
C ALA A 104 -0.64 14.11 -9.77
N ASP A 105 -1.25 13.90 -10.93
CA ASP A 105 -0.95 14.66 -12.15
C ASP A 105 -1.87 15.90 -12.36
N TYR A 106 -3.06 15.95 -11.74
CA TYR A 106 -4.08 16.99 -11.97
C TYR A 106 -3.86 18.37 -11.32
N GLY A 107 -2.80 18.58 -10.54
CA GLY A 107 -2.53 19.88 -9.89
C GLY A 107 -1.82 20.88 -10.83
N GLN A 108 -2.36 22.10 -10.96
CA GLN A 108 -1.71 23.18 -11.71
C GLN A 108 -0.43 23.67 -11.02
N THR A 109 -0.39 23.63 -9.67
CA THR A 109 0.81 23.96 -8.88
C THR A 109 1.33 22.74 -8.10
N PRO A 110 2.64 22.67 -7.77
CA PRO A 110 3.21 21.59 -6.96
C PRO A 110 2.57 21.46 -5.56
N LYS A 111 2.07 22.57 -5.01
CA LYS A 111 1.33 22.61 -3.73
C LYS A 111 0.00 21.88 -3.83
N ASP A 112 -0.76 22.09 -4.90
CA ASP A 112 -2.05 21.41 -5.13
C ASP A 112 -1.87 19.90 -5.33
N LYS A 113 -0.78 19.49 -5.98
CA LYS A 113 -0.41 18.07 -6.11
C LYS A 113 -0.14 17.43 -4.75
N LEU A 114 0.58 18.12 -3.87
CA LEU A 114 0.87 17.63 -2.51
C LEU A 114 -0.40 17.53 -1.65
N ALA A 115 -1.27 18.54 -1.70
CA ALA A 115 -2.53 18.57 -0.96
C ALA A 115 -3.51 17.47 -1.43
N SER A 116 -3.61 17.26 -2.74
CA SER A 116 -4.44 16.20 -3.33
C SER A 116 -3.90 14.82 -2.97
N MET A 117 -2.58 14.64 -2.98
CA MET A 117 -1.93 13.42 -2.54
C MET A 117 -2.15 13.15 -1.04
N LEU A 118 -2.04 14.16 -0.18
CA LEU A 118 -2.34 14.05 1.26
C LEU A 118 -3.78 13.58 1.49
N THR A 119 -4.72 14.17 0.76
CA THR A 119 -6.15 13.82 0.84
C THR A 119 -6.39 12.35 0.48
N TYR A 120 -5.78 11.90 -0.61
CA TYR A 120 -5.85 10.50 -1.04
C TYR A 120 -5.23 9.56 0.00
N LEU A 121 -4.05 9.91 0.51
CA LEU A 121 -3.36 9.12 1.53
C LEU A 121 -4.12 9.07 2.87
N ARG A 122 -4.87 10.10 3.24
CA ARG A 122 -5.72 10.04 4.44
C ARG A 122 -6.97 9.20 4.24
N ASN A 123 -7.63 9.31 3.08
CA ASN A 123 -8.93 8.68 2.86
C ASN A 123 -8.85 7.23 2.42
N ARG A 124 -8.00 6.95 1.43
CA ARG A 124 -7.99 5.67 0.70
C ARG A 124 -6.91 4.71 1.12
N PHE A 125 -5.89 5.22 1.78
CA PHE A 125 -4.71 4.44 2.07
C PHE A 125 -4.97 3.22 2.94
N TYR A 126 -5.89 3.32 3.90
CA TYR A 126 -6.28 2.17 4.73
C TYR A 126 -6.82 1.00 3.89
N THR A 127 -7.63 1.29 2.88
CA THR A 127 -8.20 0.29 1.97
C THR A 127 -7.10 -0.32 1.09
N THR A 128 -6.19 0.51 0.57
CA THR A 128 -5.01 0.03 -0.18
C THR A 128 -4.14 -0.88 0.69
N LEU A 129 -3.94 -0.53 1.96
CA LEU A 129 -3.14 -1.32 2.89
C LEU A 129 -3.73 -2.70 3.14
N LEU A 130 -5.03 -2.76 3.39
CA LEU A 130 -5.72 -4.03 3.58
C LEU A 130 -5.57 -4.93 2.34
N ALA A 131 -5.69 -4.35 1.14
CA ALA A 131 -5.49 -5.10 -0.10
C ALA A 131 -4.04 -5.62 -0.25
N ILE A 132 -3.04 -4.85 0.18
CA ILE A 132 -1.63 -5.27 0.18
C ILE A 132 -1.39 -6.37 1.21
N SER A 133 -1.89 -6.19 2.44
CA SER A 133 -1.67 -7.17 3.51
C SER A 133 -2.40 -8.49 3.24
N SER A 134 -3.53 -8.47 2.54
CA SER A 134 -4.24 -9.69 2.13
C SER A 134 -3.43 -10.58 1.18
N THR A 135 -2.44 -10.03 0.45
CA THR A 135 -1.54 -10.81 -0.42
C THR A 135 -0.83 -11.92 0.34
N TYR A 136 -0.50 -11.68 1.61
CA TYR A 136 0.20 -12.66 2.44
C TYR A 136 -0.56 -13.97 2.55
N LEU A 137 -1.89 -13.93 2.68
CA LEU A 137 -2.74 -15.12 2.75
C LEU A 137 -2.56 -16.00 1.51
N PHE A 138 -2.60 -15.42 0.32
CA PHE A 138 -2.53 -16.17 -0.92
C PHE A 138 -1.14 -16.71 -1.21
N ILE A 139 -0.09 -15.90 -0.97
CA ILE A 139 1.31 -16.33 -1.12
C ILE A 139 1.64 -17.46 -0.14
N PHE A 140 1.14 -17.37 1.09
CA PHE A 140 1.35 -18.40 2.08
C PHE A 140 0.68 -19.72 1.67
N ILE A 141 -0.59 -19.66 1.24
CA ILE A 141 -1.32 -20.85 0.78
C ILE A 141 -0.62 -21.49 -0.42
N SER A 142 -0.33 -20.71 -1.48
CA SER A 142 0.32 -21.23 -2.69
C SER A 142 1.73 -21.78 -2.39
N GLY A 143 2.51 -21.08 -1.56
CA GLY A 143 3.83 -21.55 -1.14
C GLY A 143 3.77 -22.83 -0.32
N SER A 144 2.77 -22.97 0.56
CA SER A 144 2.58 -24.17 1.38
C SER A 144 2.20 -25.39 0.55
N LEU A 145 1.31 -25.22 -0.45
CA LEU A 145 0.93 -26.29 -1.37
C LEU A 145 2.12 -26.75 -2.20
N LEU A 146 2.86 -25.81 -2.79
CA LEU A 146 4.06 -26.12 -3.55
C LEU A 146 5.11 -26.85 -2.68
N TYR A 147 5.31 -26.41 -1.44
CA TYR A 147 6.21 -27.07 -0.49
C TYR A 147 5.77 -28.49 -0.15
N PHE A 148 4.46 -28.70 0.11
CA PHE A 148 3.94 -30.04 0.40
C PHE A 148 4.10 -30.98 -0.78
N TYR A 149 3.85 -30.50 -1.99
CA TYR A 149 4.08 -31.31 -3.19
C TYR A 149 5.55 -31.67 -3.35
N ALA A 150 6.46 -30.69 -3.24
CA ALA A 150 7.89 -30.91 -3.39
C ALA A 150 8.46 -31.89 -2.34
N THR A 151 7.94 -31.84 -1.11
CA THR A 151 8.46 -32.63 0.01
C THR A 151 7.80 -34.01 0.12
N TYR A 152 6.49 -34.09 -0.10
CA TYR A 152 5.69 -35.28 0.20
C TYR A 152 5.00 -35.88 -1.04
N GLY A 153 4.94 -35.16 -2.17
CA GLY A 153 4.22 -35.57 -3.37
C GLY A 153 2.69 -35.53 -3.25
N HIS A 154 2.17 -35.18 -2.07
CA HIS A 154 0.75 -35.06 -1.78
C HIS A 154 0.52 -33.93 -0.77
N VAL A 155 -0.73 -33.51 -0.58
CA VAL A 155 -1.05 -32.52 0.46
C VAL A 155 -0.92 -33.22 1.81
N ARG A 156 -0.04 -32.71 2.68
CA ARG A 156 0.09 -33.24 4.03
C ARG A 156 -1.25 -33.07 4.76
N PRO A 157 -1.84 -34.14 5.33
CA PRO A 157 -3.01 -33.99 6.19
C PRO A 157 -2.58 -33.19 7.41
N LEU A 158 -3.29 -32.09 7.66
CA LEU A 158 -3.03 -31.21 8.78
C LEU A 158 -3.99 -31.52 9.92
N ASP A 159 -3.43 -31.67 11.10
CA ASP A 159 -4.18 -31.93 12.32
C ASP A 159 -4.88 -30.65 12.78
N GLY A 160 -5.83 -30.75 13.71
CA GLY A 160 -6.49 -29.56 14.26
C GLY A 160 -5.52 -28.55 14.86
N GLN A 161 -4.40 -29.02 15.43
CA GLN A 161 -3.32 -28.18 15.93
C GLN A 161 -2.56 -27.48 14.80
N ASP A 162 -2.25 -28.19 13.72
CA ASP A 162 -1.57 -27.60 12.56
C ASP A 162 -2.42 -26.47 11.97
N ILE A 163 -3.73 -26.68 11.78
CA ILE A 163 -4.64 -25.65 11.24
C ILE A 163 -4.59 -24.37 12.10
N ILE A 164 -4.58 -24.51 13.42
CA ILE A 164 -4.48 -23.37 14.35
C ILE A 164 -3.13 -22.67 14.16
N VAL A 165 -2.03 -23.43 14.12
CA VAL A 165 -0.68 -22.87 13.95
C VAL A 165 -0.56 -22.12 12.62
N PHE A 166 -0.96 -22.74 11.51
CA PHE A 166 -0.93 -22.11 10.18
C PHE A 166 -1.80 -20.85 10.11
N SER A 167 -2.98 -20.88 10.73
CA SER A 167 -3.87 -19.70 10.79
C SER A 167 -3.25 -18.56 11.58
N ILE A 168 -2.59 -18.86 12.71
CA ILE A 168 -1.87 -17.88 13.52
C ILE A 168 -0.70 -17.29 12.73
N PHE A 169 0.10 -18.12 12.04
CA PHE A 169 1.20 -17.63 11.20
C PHE A 169 0.72 -16.68 10.10
N ILE A 170 -0.40 -17.01 9.44
CA ILE A 170 -1.00 -16.15 8.43
C ILE A 170 -1.48 -14.84 9.05
N LEU A 171 -2.19 -14.91 10.19
CA LEU A 171 -2.73 -13.72 10.85
C LEU A 171 -1.60 -12.80 11.32
N ILE A 172 -0.55 -13.35 11.92
CA ILE A 172 0.66 -12.59 12.29
C ILE A 172 1.30 -11.97 11.06
N GLY A 173 1.45 -12.71 9.95
CA GLY A 173 2.02 -12.19 8.72
C GLY A 173 1.21 -11.04 8.11
N ILE A 174 -0.12 -11.16 8.08
CA ILE A 174 -1.03 -10.09 7.63
C ILE A 174 -0.90 -8.86 8.53
N VAL A 175 -0.98 -9.03 9.85
CA VAL A 175 -0.91 -7.93 10.83
C VAL A 175 0.46 -7.24 10.77
N PHE A 176 1.54 -8.01 10.71
CA PHE A 176 2.89 -7.46 10.60
C PHE A 176 3.07 -6.67 9.30
N ASN A 177 2.66 -7.24 8.16
CA ASN A 177 2.69 -6.54 6.87
C ASN A 177 1.88 -5.24 6.92
N PHE A 178 0.68 -5.29 7.53
CA PHE A 178 -0.16 -4.11 7.71
C PHE A 178 0.55 -3.04 8.54
N ILE A 179 1.10 -3.39 9.72
CA ILE A 179 1.77 -2.42 10.61
C ILE A 179 2.98 -1.78 9.92
N VAL A 180 3.81 -2.58 9.24
CA VAL A 180 5.01 -2.07 8.56
C VAL A 180 4.62 -1.07 7.46
N ASN A 181 3.72 -1.45 6.56
CA ASN A 181 3.27 -0.56 5.49
C ASN A 181 2.52 0.66 6.03
N TYR A 182 1.76 0.50 7.12
CA TYR A 182 1.05 1.60 7.78
C TYR A 182 2.03 2.65 8.29
N LYS A 183 3.04 2.22 9.07
CA LYS A 183 4.07 3.11 9.62
C LYS A 183 4.82 3.83 8.50
N GLN A 184 5.17 3.11 7.44
CA GLN A 184 5.95 3.67 6.34
C GLN A 184 5.20 4.79 5.61
N VAL A 185 3.90 4.67 5.43
CA VAL A 185 3.11 5.73 4.79
C VAL A 185 2.61 6.77 5.77
N ALA A 186 2.35 6.43 7.03
CA ALA A 186 2.11 7.44 8.07
C ALA A 186 3.31 8.41 8.19
N TYR A 187 4.53 7.90 8.01
CA TYR A 187 5.72 8.74 7.89
C TYR A 187 5.66 9.67 6.67
N GLN A 188 5.29 9.16 5.50
CA GLN A 188 5.12 9.98 4.29
C GLN A 188 4.02 11.05 4.45
N ILE A 189 2.91 10.70 5.09
CA ILE A 189 1.81 11.62 5.42
C ILE A 189 2.31 12.74 6.32
N LYS A 190 2.96 12.41 7.46
CA LYS A 190 3.53 13.41 8.38
C LYS A 190 4.51 14.34 7.68
N HIS A 191 5.32 13.79 6.77
CA HIS A 191 6.29 14.58 6.05
C HIS A 191 5.64 15.50 5.00
N ILE A 192 4.58 15.04 4.33
CA ILE A 192 3.77 15.89 3.44
C ILE A 192 3.08 17.00 4.25
N GLU A 193 2.55 16.67 5.43
CA GLU A 193 1.91 17.63 6.35
C GLU A 193 2.90 18.70 6.83
N ALA A 194 4.11 18.32 7.22
CA ALA A 194 5.16 19.27 7.59
C ALA A 194 5.52 20.19 6.41
N CYS A 195 5.74 19.62 5.21
CA CYS A 195 5.99 20.42 4.01
C CYS A 195 4.83 21.38 3.70
N LEU A 196 3.57 20.94 3.83
CA LEU A 196 2.42 21.81 3.60
C LEU A 196 2.28 22.88 4.68
N SER A 197 2.49 22.55 5.95
CA SER A 197 2.41 23.49 7.07
C SER A 197 3.45 24.60 6.93
N ASP A 198 4.69 24.26 6.60
CA ASP A 198 5.76 25.24 6.36
C ASP A 198 5.45 26.16 5.16
N LEU A 199 4.60 25.71 4.24
CA LEU A 199 4.21 26.46 3.03
C LEU A 199 2.90 27.24 3.18
N ASN A 200 2.23 27.16 4.33
CA ASN A 200 0.81 27.43 4.35
C ASN A 200 0.22 27.79 5.70
N ASP A 201 0.38 29.05 6.07
CA ASP A 201 -0.43 29.66 7.12
C ASP A 201 -1.93 29.84 6.75
N ASN A 202 -2.47 29.41 5.59
CA ASN A 202 -3.90 29.66 5.26
C ASN A 202 -4.70 28.73 4.29
N THR A 203 -4.25 27.55 3.85
CA THR A 203 -5.00 26.70 2.86
C THR A 203 -5.43 25.30 3.34
N LEU A 204 -5.67 25.12 4.64
CA LEU A 204 -6.26 23.88 5.19
C LEU A 204 -7.73 23.57 4.76
N PRO A 205 -8.61 24.54 4.43
CA PRO A 205 -10.04 24.25 4.23
C PRO A 205 -10.41 23.66 2.84
N LEU A 206 -9.58 23.83 1.82
CA LEU A 206 -9.87 23.34 0.45
C LEU A 206 -9.72 21.81 0.31
N VAL A 207 -8.92 21.19 1.21
CA VAL A 207 -8.73 19.74 1.31
C VAL A 207 -9.96 19.03 1.88
N LEU A 208 -10.76 19.70 2.72
CA LEU A 208 -11.87 19.10 3.47
C LEU A 208 -13.12 18.80 2.61
N SER A 209 -13.39 19.60 1.58
CA SER A 209 -14.61 19.44 0.75
C SER A 209 -14.56 18.25 -0.20
N ASN A 210 -13.36 17.86 -0.68
CA ASN A 210 -13.18 16.68 -1.54
C ASN A 210 -13.24 15.34 -0.78
N ILE A 211 -13.20 15.37 0.56
CA ILE A 211 -13.17 14.17 1.41
C ILE A 211 -14.54 13.47 1.45
N GLU A 212 -15.62 14.23 1.39
CA GLU A 212 -16.97 13.72 1.67
C GLU A 212 -17.54 12.87 0.52
N THR A 213 -17.28 13.27 -0.72
CA THR A 213 -17.71 12.56 -1.93
C THR A 213 -16.93 11.25 -2.13
N GLN A 214 -15.64 11.20 -1.76
CA GLN A 214 -14.83 9.98 -1.88
C GLN A 214 -15.16 8.93 -0.81
N ARG A 215 -15.67 9.36 0.35
CA ARG A 215 -15.97 8.48 1.51
C ARG A 215 -17.03 7.41 1.20
N LYS A 216 -17.99 7.69 0.31
CA LYS A 216 -19.07 6.75 -0.06
C LYS A 216 -18.56 5.58 -0.91
N LEU A 217 -17.63 5.81 -1.82
CA LEU A 217 -17.03 4.76 -2.66
C LEU A 217 -16.10 3.85 -1.86
N ASP A 218 -15.35 4.41 -0.91
CA ASP A 218 -14.41 3.66 -0.08
C ASP A 218 -15.10 2.65 0.84
N ARG A 219 -16.35 2.92 1.27
CA ARG A 219 -17.12 2.00 2.10
C ARG A 219 -17.40 0.69 1.38
N THR A 220 -17.78 0.75 0.11
CA THR A 220 -18.06 -0.45 -0.71
C THR A 220 -16.80 -1.29 -0.91
N TYR A 221 -15.66 -0.65 -1.18
CA TYR A 221 -14.40 -1.37 -1.36
C TYR A 221 -13.88 -2.01 -0.06
N LYS A 222 -14.08 -1.36 1.10
CA LYS A 222 -13.74 -1.96 2.40
C LYS A 222 -14.56 -3.23 2.67
N ILE A 223 -15.85 -3.20 2.38
CA ILE A 223 -16.74 -4.38 2.53
C ILE A 223 -16.26 -5.49 1.60
N LEU A 224 -15.92 -5.18 0.34
CA LEU A 224 -15.40 -6.15 -0.61
C LEU A 224 -14.09 -6.81 -0.12
N LEU A 225 -13.14 -6.02 0.39
CA LEU A 225 -11.87 -6.55 0.92
C LEU A 225 -12.08 -7.45 2.14
N MET A 226 -12.98 -7.08 3.04
CA MET A 226 -13.34 -7.91 4.19
C MET A 226 -13.89 -9.27 3.73
N LEU A 227 -14.74 -9.26 2.69
CA LEU A 227 -15.32 -10.45 2.11
C LEU A 227 -14.24 -11.36 1.48
N VAL A 228 -13.30 -10.79 0.73
CA VAL A 228 -12.16 -11.54 0.16
C VAL A 228 -11.31 -12.19 1.25
N LEU A 229 -11.07 -11.49 2.35
CA LEU A 229 -10.28 -11.99 3.48
C LEU A 229 -10.98 -13.18 4.16
N VAL A 230 -12.29 -13.06 4.40
CA VAL A 230 -13.11 -14.14 4.97
C VAL A 230 -13.14 -15.36 4.04
N ILE A 231 -13.37 -15.17 2.73
CA ILE A 231 -13.36 -16.28 1.78
C ILE A 231 -11.97 -16.95 1.76
N GLY A 232 -10.89 -16.17 1.76
CA GLY A 232 -9.53 -16.70 1.80
C GLY A 232 -9.30 -17.63 3.01
N PHE A 233 -9.79 -17.26 4.18
CA PHE A 233 -9.74 -18.12 5.36
C PHE A 233 -10.65 -19.35 5.27
N VAL A 234 -11.85 -19.22 4.71
CA VAL A 234 -12.75 -20.36 4.50
C VAL A 234 -12.13 -21.38 3.54
N LEU A 235 -11.53 -20.91 2.44
CA LEU A 235 -10.80 -21.74 1.49
C LEU A 235 -9.66 -22.51 2.15
N LEU A 236 -8.90 -21.86 3.03
CA LEU A 236 -7.85 -22.48 3.81
C LEU A 236 -8.39 -23.63 4.67
N ILE A 237 -9.48 -23.39 5.41
CA ILE A 237 -10.11 -24.42 6.25
C ILE A 237 -10.62 -25.58 5.38
N ALA A 238 -11.17 -25.29 4.20
CA ALA A 238 -11.68 -26.30 3.29
C ALA A 238 -10.58 -27.23 2.75
N ILE A 239 -9.43 -26.70 2.33
CA ILE A 239 -8.28 -27.53 1.92
C ILE A 239 -7.90 -28.49 3.05
N PHE A 240 -7.74 -27.95 4.26
CA PHE A 240 -7.14 -28.71 5.35
C PHE A 240 -8.11 -29.69 6.00
N LYS A 241 -9.41 -29.35 6.12
CA LYS A 241 -10.41 -30.20 6.76
C LYS A 241 -10.84 -31.38 5.88
N ASN A 242 -10.95 -31.20 4.56
CA ASN A 242 -11.52 -32.22 3.69
C ASN A 242 -10.56 -33.36 3.34
N ILE A 243 -9.28 -33.25 3.71
CA ILE A 243 -8.28 -34.33 3.55
C ILE A 243 -8.12 -35.13 4.86
N GLY A 244 -8.24 -34.48 6.03
CA GLY A 244 -8.27 -35.19 7.32
C GLY A 244 -9.51 -36.07 7.53
N PHE A 245 -10.60 -35.83 6.80
CA PHE A 245 -11.82 -36.64 6.86
C PHE A 245 -11.82 -37.86 5.92
N LEU A 246 -10.97 -37.87 4.88
CA LEU A 246 -10.84 -39.00 3.94
C LEU A 246 -9.91 -40.11 4.44
N ILE A 247 -9.19 -39.88 5.54
CA ILE A 247 -8.24 -40.82 6.16
C ILE A 247 -8.74 -41.25 7.57
N ARG A 248 -10.06 -41.20 7.81
CA ARG A 248 -10.67 -41.76 9.01
C ARG A 248 -11.67 -42.84 8.68
#